data_AF-A0A1Q5QAF7-F1
#
_entry.id   AF-A0A1Q5QAF7-F1
#
_cell.length_a   1.000
_cell.length_b   1.000
_cell.length_c   1.000
_cell.angle_alpha   90.00
_cell.angle_beta   90.00
_cell.angle_gamma   90.00
#
_symmetry.space_group_name_H-M   'P 1'
#
loop_
_entity.id
_entity.type
_entity.pdbx_description
1 polymer ?
#
loop_
_entity_poly.entity_id
_entity_poly.type
_entity_poly.pdbx_seq_one_letter_code
_entity_poly.pdbx_strand_id
1 'polypeptide(L)'
;MSTTFASLPIVDLAPLCNPSGLSESDRVGLSKQLYNVFATTGFAYLVNTPLSLKHADVFGLALEFFNLPLQEKMKLAKASFQPDNKNTYRGQVFDKLTYFPLQPNLASDNLKEGFEIGPVVAMPKDSKSSKSSSFDLTEANVWPSQNTYPSRSRLEQLYSELQSLSSDILSLVALSLDKPADFFSAYLTDSLSTLRLLHYPPSTDDTSTPPPVLSDPVKLSCTPHTDSGMLTLLHQDSTGGLEVQDSSGKWVPAPYVPESLVVNIGDLMAQVSGGRFVATMHRVRAPPSRTSRKQQQQQQEDKEEEALKFGRFSVPFFFEPGENCLVQSVDADESNVNKGIIYGDHVRAKMNTFVEYREDSLLFVA
;
A
#
# COMPACT_ATOMS: atom_id res chain seq x y z
N MET A 1 -12.60 19.64 0.18
CA MET A 1 -11.82 20.33 1.25
C MET A 1 -11.77 19.40 2.43
N SER A 2 -10.59 19.16 3.00
CA SER A 2 -10.43 18.28 4.15
C SER A 2 -11.24 18.76 5.36
N THR A 3 -11.87 17.83 6.08
CA THR A 3 -12.72 18.13 7.23
C THR A 3 -12.16 17.51 8.50
N THR A 4 -12.63 17.99 9.65
CA THR A 4 -12.41 17.31 10.94
C THR A 4 -13.34 16.10 11.07
N PHE A 5 -12.90 15.04 11.72
CA PHE A 5 -13.72 13.84 11.94
C PHE A 5 -13.34 13.10 13.23
N ALA A 6 -14.29 12.35 13.79
CA ALA A 6 -14.08 11.56 15.00
C ALA A 6 -13.76 10.08 14.70
N SER A 7 -14.17 9.59 13.52
CA SER A 7 -13.96 8.24 13.03
C SER A 7 -13.96 8.24 11.50
N LEU A 8 -13.35 7.22 10.89
CA LEU A 8 -13.44 7.06 9.44
C LEU A 8 -14.87 6.65 9.02
N PRO A 9 -15.36 7.14 7.87
CA PRO A 9 -16.63 6.71 7.29
C PRO A 9 -16.56 5.24 6.84
N ILE A 10 -17.73 4.60 6.79
CA ILE A 10 -17.90 3.23 6.28
C ILE A 10 -18.71 3.30 4.99
N VAL A 11 -18.23 2.64 3.94
CA VAL A 11 -18.88 2.49 2.64
C VAL A 11 -19.20 1.02 2.43
N ASP A 12 -20.46 0.71 2.14
CA ASP A 12 -20.94 -0.65 1.91
C ASP A 12 -20.86 -1.01 0.42
N LEU A 13 -20.04 -2.00 0.07
CA LEU A 13 -19.84 -2.47 -1.30
C LEU A 13 -20.69 -3.69 -1.67
N ALA A 14 -21.66 -4.09 -0.83
CA ALA A 14 -22.59 -5.16 -1.15
C ALA A 14 -23.24 -5.05 -2.55
N PRO A 15 -23.57 -3.85 -3.07
CA PRO A 15 -24.13 -3.73 -4.43
C PRO A 15 -23.19 -4.22 -5.54
N LEU A 16 -21.87 -4.19 -5.34
CA LEU A 16 -20.88 -4.74 -6.29
C LEU A 16 -20.88 -6.27 -6.34
N CYS A 17 -21.45 -6.93 -5.32
CA CYS A 17 -21.54 -8.39 -5.27
C CYS A 17 -22.74 -8.96 -6.05
N ASN A 18 -23.54 -8.11 -6.70
CA ASN A 18 -24.76 -8.55 -7.39
C ASN A 18 -24.42 -9.27 -8.72
N PRO A 19 -24.83 -10.55 -8.90
CA PRO A 19 -24.61 -11.28 -10.15
C PRO A 19 -25.26 -10.66 -11.38
N SER A 20 -26.33 -9.87 -11.19
CA SER A 20 -27.04 -9.16 -12.27
C SER A 20 -26.40 -7.80 -12.61
N GLY A 21 -25.28 -7.47 -11.98
CA GLY A 21 -24.59 -6.19 -12.12
C GLY A 21 -25.16 -5.09 -11.22
N LEU A 22 -24.47 -3.95 -11.22
CA LEU A 22 -24.81 -2.80 -10.40
C LEU A 22 -25.99 -2.02 -10.99
N SER A 23 -27.06 -1.82 -10.20
CA SER A 23 -28.20 -0.99 -10.62
C SER A 23 -27.78 0.47 -10.79
N GLU A 24 -28.50 1.23 -11.62
CA GLU A 24 -28.17 2.66 -11.83
C GLU A 24 -28.29 3.47 -10.54
N SER A 25 -29.27 3.16 -9.70
CA SER A 25 -29.45 3.82 -8.40
C SER A 25 -28.27 3.53 -7.47
N ASP A 26 -27.81 2.28 -7.39
CA ASP A 26 -26.67 1.90 -6.55
C ASP A 26 -25.37 2.50 -7.08
N ARG A 27 -25.19 2.53 -8.40
CA ARG A 27 -24.05 3.16 -9.08
C ARG A 27 -23.94 4.64 -8.71
N VAL A 28 -25.03 5.40 -8.85
CA VAL A 28 -25.08 6.82 -8.50
C VAL A 28 -24.93 7.03 -6.98
N GLY A 29 -25.51 6.15 -6.17
CA GLY A 29 -25.39 6.20 -4.71
C GLY A 29 -23.94 6.02 -4.25
N LEU A 30 -23.29 4.96 -4.71
CA LEU A 30 -21.90 4.64 -4.36
C LEU A 30 -20.91 5.67 -4.90
N SER A 31 -21.08 6.15 -6.13
CA SER A 31 -20.19 7.18 -6.70
C SER A 31 -20.22 8.47 -5.86
N LYS A 32 -21.40 8.91 -5.42
CA LYS A 32 -21.54 10.07 -4.52
C LYS A 32 -20.94 9.83 -3.14
N GLN A 33 -21.11 8.64 -2.58
CA GLN A 33 -20.48 8.30 -1.29
C GLN A 33 -18.95 8.34 -1.39
N LEU A 34 -18.38 7.73 -2.43
CA LEU A 34 -16.93 7.74 -2.67
C LEU A 34 -16.39 9.15 -2.93
N TYR A 35 -17.11 9.98 -3.70
CA TYR A 35 -16.75 11.39 -3.85
C TYR A 35 -16.66 12.10 -2.50
N ASN A 36 -17.69 11.96 -1.67
CA ASN A 36 -17.74 12.62 -0.38
C ASN A 36 -16.57 12.17 0.51
N VAL A 37 -16.28 10.87 0.55
CA VAL A 37 -15.12 10.32 1.27
C VAL A 37 -13.83 10.97 0.78
N PHE A 38 -13.54 10.88 -0.52
CA PHE A 38 -12.26 11.33 -1.06
C PHE A 38 -12.11 12.85 -1.06
N ALA A 39 -13.21 13.61 -1.15
CA ALA A 39 -13.21 15.06 -1.08
C ALA A 39 -13.10 15.63 0.35
N THR A 40 -13.33 14.81 1.38
CA THR A 40 -13.33 15.21 2.79
C THR A 40 -12.27 14.50 3.62
N THR A 41 -12.50 13.24 3.98
CA THR A 41 -11.63 12.46 4.86
C THR A 41 -10.42 11.87 4.13
N GLY A 42 -10.54 11.61 2.83
CA GLY A 42 -9.53 10.90 2.05
C GLY A 42 -9.35 9.42 2.41
N PHE A 43 -10.05 8.95 3.45
CA PHE A 43 -9.98 7.61 4.02
C PHE A 43 -11.39 7.09 4.35
N ALA A 44 -11.63 5.80 4.15
CA ALA A 44 -12.83 5.10 4.60
C ALA A 44 -12.54 3.62 4.89
N TYR A 45 -13.49 2.96 5.56
CA TYR A 45 -13.62 1.51 5.51
C TYR A 45 -14.54 1.09 4.38
N LEU A 46 -14.17 0.05 3.65
CA LEU A 46 -15.02 -0.66 2.70
C LEU A 46 -15.45 -1.98 3.34
N VAL A 47 -16.75 -2.21 3.43
CA VAL A 47 -17.33 -3.45 3.97
C VAL A 47 -18.10 -4.20 2.88
N ASN A 48 -18.37 -5.49 3.11
CA ASN A 48 -19.06 -6.37 2.15
C ASN A 48 -18.40 -6.36 0.76
N THR A 49 -17.07 -6.45 0.74
CA THR A 49 -16.27 -6.43 -0.50
C THR A 49 -16.50 -7.72 -1.31
N PRO A 50 -16.39 -7.67 -2.65
CA PRO A 50 -16.51 -8.83 -3.52
C PRO A 50 -15.25 -9.72 -3.53
N LEU A 51 -14.49 -9.74 -2.43
CA LEU A 51 -13.30 -10.57 -2.27
C LEU A 51 -13.69 -11.97 -1.79
N SER A 52 -13.05 -12.99 -2.34
CA SER A 52 -13.28 -14.38 -1.92
C SER A 52 -12.47 -14.74 -0.67
N LEU A 53 -11.29 -14.15 -0.49
CA LEU A 53 -10.44 -14.36 0.68
C LEU A 53 -10.92 -13.51 1.86
N LYS A 54 -11.03 -14.14 3.03
CA LYS A 54 -11.32 -13.45 4.30
C LYS A 54 -10.02 -13.01 4.97
N HIS A 55 -10.11 -12.15 5.99
CA HIS A 55 -8.91 -11.67 6.69
C HIS A 55 -8.06 -12.81 7.26
N ALA A 56 -8.68 -13.88 7.76
CA ALA A 56 -7.97 -15.06 8.22
C ALA A 56 -7.11 -15.70 7.11
N ASP A 57 -7.62 -15.76 5.88
CA ASP A 57 -6.85 -16.25 4.74
C ASP A 57 -5.71 -15.31 4.38
N VAL A 58 -6.00 -14.01 4.26
CA VAL A 58 -5.02 -12.98 3.88
C VAL A 58 -3.85 -12.92 4.87
N PHE A 59 -4.12 -12.87 6.17
CA PHE A 59 -3.07 -12.87 7.19
C PHE A 59 -2.41 -14.24 7.33
N GLY A 60 -3.11 -15.34 7.00
CA GLY A 60 -2.52 -16.67 6.86
C GLY A 60 -1.45 -16.74 5.77
N LEU A 61 -1.66 -16.09 4.62
CA LEU A 61 -0.66 -15.98 3.54
C LEU A 61 0.59 -15.25 4.03
N ALA A 62 0.41 -14.12 4.72
CA ALA A 62 1.52 -13.37 5.32
C ALA A 62 2.28 -14.22 6.35
N LEU A 63 1.56 -14.87 7.26
CA LEU A 63 2.15 -15.70 8.30
C LEU A 63 2.93 -16.89 7.72
N GLU A 64 2.39 -17.57 6.70
CA GLU A 64 3.09 -18.66 5.99
C GLU A 64 4.42 -18.17 5.40
N PHE A 65 4.41 -17.01 4.74
CA PHE A 65 5.62 -16.43 4.16
C PHE A 65 6.64 -16.00 5.22
N PHE A 66 6.22 -15.26 6.25
CA PHE A 66 7.17 -14.70 7.22
C PHE A 66 7.76 -15.74 8.18
N ASN A 67 7.10 -16.91 8.32
CA ASN A 67 7.64 -18.07 9.03
C ASN A 67 8.70 -18.86 8.24
N LEU A 68 8.94 -18.54 6.97
CA LEU A 68 10.02 -19.17 6.21
C LEU A 68 11.39 -18.88 6.85
N PRO A 69 12.34 -19.83 6.79
CA PRO A 69 13.70 -19.59 7.24
C PRO A 69 14.28 -18.34 6.58
N LEU A 70 15.03 -17.53 7.34
CA LEU A 70 15.62 -16.28 6.82
C LEU A 70 16.43 -16.52 5.53
N GLN A 71 17.15 -17.65 5.45
CA GLN A 71 17.91 -18.04 4.26
C GLN A 71 17.02 -18.19 3.02
N GLU A 72 15.80 -18.73 3.15
CA GLU A 72 14.86 -18.83 2.02
C GLU A 72 14.31 -17.46 1.62
N LYS A 73 13.99 -16.60 2.59
CA LYS A 73 13.52 -15.22 2.32
C LYS A 73 14.62 -14.38 1.65
N MET A 74 15.88 -14.51 2.09
CA MET A 74 17.02 -13.77 1.54
C MET A 74 17.38 -14.14 0.10
N LYS A 75 17.01 -15.35 -0.39
CA LYS A 75 17.13 -15.69 -1.83
C LYS A 75 16.26 -14.81 -2.73
N LEU A 76 15.26 -14.14 -2.17
CA LEU A 76 14.36 -13.24 -2.86
C LEU A 76 14.79 -11.77 -2.74
N ALA A 77 15.71 -11.46 -1.82
CA ALA A 77 16.19 -10.10 -1.60
C ALA A 77 16.92 -9.57 -2.84
N LYS A 78 17.04 -8.25 -2.97
CA LYS A 78 17.78 -7.63 -4.08
C LYS A 78 19.28 -7.91 -4.05
N ALA A 79 19.94 -7.71 -5.19
CA ALA A 79 21.39 -7.61 -5.31
C ALA A 79 22.05 -6.66 -4.28
N SER A 80 21.38 -5.55 -3.93
CA SER A 80 21.88 -4.59 -2.91
C SER A 80 21.92 -5.16 -1.49
N PHE A 81 21.07 -6.13 -1.17
CA PHE A 81 21.07 -6.83 0.12
C PHE A 81 21.82 -8.17 0.06
N GLN A 82 21.83 -8.83 -1.10
CA GLN A 82 22.52 -10.08 -1.37
C GLN A 82 23.16 -10.02 -2.77
N PRO A 83 24.47 -9.70 -2.88
CA PRO A 83 25.14 -9.45 -4.16
C PRO A 83 25.03 -10.56 -5.23
N ASP A 84 24.81 -11.80 -4.80
CA ASP A 84 24.67 -12.96 -5.70
C ASP A 84 23.31 -13.03 -6.42
N ASN A 85 22.33 -12.24 -5.98
CA ASN A 85 20.99 -12.26 -6.56
C ASN A 85 20.91 -11.40 -7.83
N LYS A 86 20.12 -11.85 -8.82
CA LYS A 86 20.02 -11.22 -10.14
C LYS A 86 18.96 -10.13 -10.27
N ASN A 87 18.05 -10.03 -9.31
CA ASN A 87 16.93 -9.08 -9.31
C ASN A 87 17.38 -7.68 -8.92
N THR A 88 16.97 -6.69 -9.72
CA THR A 88 17.36 -5.28 -9.55
C THR A 88 16.16 -4.36 -9.28
N TYR A 89 14.93 -4.71 -9.69
CA TYR A 89 13.79 -3.77 -9.75
C TYR A 89 12.44 -4.19 -9.14
N ARG A 90 12.01 -5.45 -8.98
CA ARG A 90 10.89 -5.76 -8.06
C ARG A 90 11.39 -5.47 -6.64
N GLY A 91 11.34 -4.17 -6.29
CA GLY A 91 12.60 -3.51 -5.98
C GLY A 91 12.74 -1.97 -6.27
N GLN A 92 12.38 -1.13 -5.29
CA GLN A 92 12.50 0.32 -5.12
C GLN A 92 11.81 1.12 -6.23
N VAL A 93 10.64 1.70 -5.95
CA VAL A 93 10.51 2.96 -5.19
C VAL A 93 9.42 2.90 -4.13
N PHE A 94 9.73 3.44 -2.95
CA PHE A 94 9.05 3.25 -1.67
C PHE A 94 8.98 1.79 -1.25
N ASP A 95 9.98 1.30 -0.51
CA ASP A 95 9.97 -0.05 0.09
C ASP A 95 9.69 -1.21 -0.87
N LYS A 96 9.92 -1.03 -2.17
CA LYS A 96 9.71 -2.13 -3.11
C LYS A 96 10.90 -3.09 -3.03
N LEU A 97 10.69 -4.36 -2.74
CA LEU A 97 11.63 -5.47 -2.84
C LEU A 97 10.75 -6.72 -2.90
N THR A 98 11.09 -7.74 -3.69
CA THR A 98 10.41 -9.03 -3.54
C THR A 98 10.42 -9.44 -2.08
N TYR A 99 11.54 -9.30 -1.37
CA TYR A 99 11.60 -9.36 0.09
C TYR A 99 12.59 -8.33 0.65
N PHE A 100 12.20 -7.55 1.66
CA PHE A 100 13.10 -6.72 2.48
C PHE A 100 13.19 -7.20 3.92
N PRO A 101 14.42 -7.41 4.45
CA PRO A 101 14.62 -7.82 5.83
C PRO A 101 14.45 -6.65 6.80
N LEU A 102 14.39 -6.97 8.10
CA LEU A 102 14.46 -5.99 9.18
C LEU A 102 15.76 -5.18 9.11
N GLN A 103 15.67 -3.86 9.29
CA GLN A 103 16.81 -2.94 9.22
C GLN A 103 17.03 -2.22 10.56
N PRO A 104 17.42 -2.94 11.64
CA PRO A 104 17.50 -2.38 12.99
C PRO A 104 18.54 -1.26 13.13
N ASN A 105 19.55 -1.22 12.25
CA ASN A 105 20.65 -0.25 12.31
C ASN A 105 20.41 1.03 11.48
N LEU A 106 19.35 1.07 10.67
CA LEU A 106 19.07 2.19 9.74
C LEU A 106 17.85 3.03 10.19
N ALA A 107 16.88 2.42 10.88
CA ALA A 107 15.72 3.12 11.41
C ALA A 107 15.15 2.37 12.63
N SER A 108 15.44 2.85 13.85
CA SER A 108 14.90 2.29 15.10
C SER A 108 13.36 2.42 15.22
N ASP A 109 12.77 3.24 14.35
CA ASP A 109 11.37 3.64 14.24
C ASP A 109 10.63 3.06 13.01
N ASN A 110 11.27 2.17 12.25
CA ASN A 110 10.65 1.52 11.07
C ASN A 110 11.07 0.04 10.97
N LEU A 111 11.02 -0.68 12.09
CA LEU A 111 11.36 -2.10 12.17
C LEU A 111 10.25 -2.95 11.53
N LYS A 112 10.35 -3.19 10.22
CA LYS A 112 9.43 -4.04 9.46
C LYS A 112 10.17 -4.86 8.41
N GLU A 113 9.64 -6.04 8.12
CA GLU A 113 10.01 -6.84 6.95
C GLU A 113 8.81 -6.90 6.00
N GLY A 114 9.05 -7.11 4.71
CA GLY A 114 8.00 -7.12 3.71
C GLY A 114 8.28 -8.04 2.55
N PHE A 115 7.20 -8.58 1.96
CA PHE A 115 7.23 -9.36 0.74
C PHE A 115 6.27 -8.77 -0.28
N GLU A 116 6.67 -8.66 -1.53
CA GLU A 116 5.88 -7.98 -2.55
C GLU A 116 5.69 -8.79 -3.81
N ILE A 117 4.52 -8.58 -4.41
CA ILE A 117 4.21 -9.03 -5.74
C ILE A 117 3.52 -7.92 -6.53
N GLY A 118 3.67 -7.99 -7.84
CA GLY A 118 2.90 -7.16 -8.79
C GLY A 118 2.08 -8.06 -9.74
N PRO A 119 1.87 -7.65 -11.01
CA PRO A 119 1.13 -8.43 -11.98
C PRO A 119 1.58 -9.90 -12.06
N VAL A 120 0.60 -10.81 -12.08
CA VAL A 120 0.79 -12.26 -12.19
C VAL A 120 1.42 -12.63 -13.52
N VAL A 121 0.97 -11.99 -14.60
CA VAL A 121 1.53 -12.14 -15.94
C VAL A 121 2.71 -11.19 -16.07
N ALA A 122 3.84 -11.72 -16.54
CA ALA A 122 4.99 -10.89 -16.86
C ALA A 122 4.62 -9.86 -17.92
N MET A 123 4.96 -8.62 -17.63
CA MET A 123 4.70 -7.50 -18.50
C MET A 123 5.55 -7.59 -19.77
N PRO A 124 5.04 -7.15 -20.93
CA PRO A 124 5.86 -7.07 -22.13
C PRO A 124 7.06 -6.17 -21.87
N LYS A 125 8.28 -6.66 -22.10
CA LYS A 125 9.47 -5.80 -22.06
C LYS A 125 9.36 -4.79 -23.19
N ASP A 126 9.20 -3.52 -22.86
CA ASP A 126 9.19 -2.48 -23.87
C ASP A 126 10.61 -2.34 -24.45
N SER A 127 10.73 -2.52 -25.77
CA SER A 127 11.97 -2.28 -26.52
C SER A 127 12.45 -0.81 -26.42
N LYS A 128 11.55 0.11 -26.02
CA LYS A 128 11.82 1.53 -25.80
C LYS A 128 12.12 1.90 -24.35
N SER A 129 12.02 0.98 -23.39
CA SER A 129 12.58 1.22 -22.04
C SER A 129 14.02 1.70 -22.27
N SER A 130 14.28 2.96 -21.92
CA SER A 130 15.48 3.61 -22.43
C SER A 130 16.67 2.78 -21.98
N LYS A 131 17.57 2.46 -22.92
CA LYS A 131 18.87 1.86 -22.59
C LYS A 131 19.71 2.76 -21.63
N SER A 132 19.16 3.89 -21.17
CA SER A 132 19.77 4.84 -20.24
C SER A 132 19.16 4.81 -18.84
N SER A 133 18.14 4.00 -18.56
CA SER A 133 17.54 3.85 -17.22
C SER A 133 18.08 2.57 -16.59
N SER A 134 18.74 2.67 -15.43
CA SER A 134 19.23 1.52 -14.66
C SER A 134 18.12 0.66 -14.03
N PHE A 135 16.85 1.05 -14.20
CA PHE A 135 15.68 0.47 -13.53
C PHE A 135 14.66 -0.09 -14.54
N ASP A 136 14.32 -1.38 -14.41
CA ASP A 136 13.32 -2.08 -15.26
C ASP A 136 11.98 -2.13 -14.55
N LEU A 137 11.08 -1.16 -14.79
CA LEU A 137 9.82 -1.02 -14.03
C LEU A 137 8.88 -2.25 -14.07
N THR A 138 9.18 -3.19 -14.96
CA THR A 138 8.33 -4.30 -15.38
C THR A 138 8.88 -5.67 -14.98
N GLU A 139 9.93 -5.71 -14.13
CA GLU A 139 10.61 -6.95 -13.71
C GLU A 139 9.63 -8.00 -13.16
N ALA A 140 9.86 -9.29 -13.48
CA ALA A 140 8.98 -10.43 -13.17
C ALA A 140 8.99 -10.90 -11.68
N ASN A 141 7.89 -11.55 -11.27
CA ASN A 141 7.68 -12.37 -10.06
C ASN A 141 8.94 -13.14 -9.66
N VAL A 142 9.65 -12.76 -8.60
CA VAL A 142 10.59 -13.68 -7.94
C VAL A 142 9.84 -14.38 -6.80
N TRP A 143 9.86 -15.71 -6.80
CA TRP A 143 9.07 -16.51 -5.87
C TRP A 143 9.94 -17.56 -5.16
N PRO A 144 9.60 -17.94 -3.91
CA PRO A 144 10.06 -19.20 -3.35
C PRO A 144 9.65 -20.37 -4.25
N SER A 145 10.28 -21.53 -4.04
CA SER A 145 9.83 -22.75 -4.71
C SER A 145 8.38 -23.09 -4.28
N GLN A 146 7.62 -23.76 -5.16
CA GLN A 146 6.25 -24.17 -4.86
C GLN A 146 6.14 -25.06 -3.61
N ASN A 147 7.20 -25.82 -3.30
CA ASN A 147 7.26 -26.64 -2.09
C ASN A 147 7.52 -25.81 -0.84
N THR A 148 8.20 -24.67 -0.98
CA THR A 148 8.53 -23.75 0.12
C THR A 148 7.35 -22.85 0.46
N TYR A 149 6.63 -22.34 -0.55
CA TYR A 149 5.45 -21.50 -0.37
C TYR A 149 4.29 -22.00 -1.24
N PRO A 150 3.56 -23.05 -0.81
CA PRO A 150 2.45 -23.63 -1.57
C PRO A 150 1.31 -22.64 -1.86
N SER A 151 1.12 -21.64 -1.02
CA SER A 151 0.03 -20.66 -1.17
C SER A 151 0.25 -19.57 -2.21
N ARG A 152 1.27 -19.70 -3.08
CA ARG A 152 1.54 -18.78 -4.19
C ARG A 152 0.29 -18.43 -5.01
N SER A 153 -0.46 -19.42 -5.47
CA SER A 153 -1.64 -19.21 -6.33
C SER A 153 -2.76 -18.43 -5.61
N ARG A 154 -2.91 -18.62 -4.30
CA ARG A 154 -3.88 -17.87 -3.48
C ARG A 154 -3.47 -16.41 -3.32
N LEU A 155 -2.18 -16.13 -3.21
CA LEU A 155 -1.67 -14.75 -3.16
C LEU A 155 -1.79 -14.06 -4.52
N GLU A 156 -1.54 -14.76 -5.62
CA GLU A 156 -1.80 -14.28 -6.98
C GLU A 156 -3.30 -14.02 -7.21
N GLN A 157 -4.18 -14.88 -6.69
CA GLN A 157 -5.63 -14.65 -6.70
C GLN A 157 -6.02 -13.38 -5.93
N LEU A 158 -5.51 -13.18 -4.71
CA LEU A 158 -5.76 -11.97 -3.94
C LEU A 158 -5.34 -10.70 -4.70
N TYR A 159 -4.17 -10.73 -5.35
CA TYR A 159 -3.72 -9.64 -6.21
C TYR A 159 -4.74 -9.34 -7.32
N SER A 160 -5.20 -10.37 -8.04
CA SER A 160 -6.16 -10.20 -9.13
C SER A 160 -7.51 -9.65 -8.65
N GLU A 161 -8.01 -10.13 -7.51
CA GLU A 161 -9.27 -9.63 -6.94
C GLU A 161 -9.17 -8.16 -6.51
N LEU A 162 -8.04 -7.75 -5.90
CA LEU A 162 -7.81 -6.36 -5.50
C LEU A 162 -7.60 -5.44 -6.71
N GLN A 163 -6.98 -5.93 -7.79
CA GLN A 163 -6.89 -5.21 -9.06
C GLN A 163 -8.28 -4.99 -9.68
N SER A 164 -9.13 -6.03 -9.70
CA SER A 164 -10.52 -5.91 -10.19
C SER A 164 -11.35 -4.95 -9.34
N LEU A 165 -11.25 -5.05 -8.01
CA LEU A 165 -11.94 -4.12 -7.10
C LEU A 165 -11.47 -2.66 -7.32
N SER A 166 -10.17 -2.46 -7.56
CA SER A 166 -9.63 -1.13 -7.87
C SER A 166 -10.22 -0.58 -9.17
N SER A 167 -10.41 -1.42 -10.20
CA SER A 167 -11.09 -1.05 -11.45
C SER A 167 -12.53 -0.59 -11.19
N ASP A 168 -13.30 -1.33 -10.39
CA ASP A 168 -14.69 -0.95 -10.06
C ASP A 168 -14.76 0.37 -9.28
N ILE A 169 -13.88 0.55 -8.30
CA ILE A 169 -13.77 1.80 -7.53
C ILE A 169 -13.41 2.97 -8.46
N LEU A 170 -12.42 2.81 -9.35
CA LEU A 170 -12.04 3.85 -10.31
C LEU A 170 -13.18 4.21 -11.25
N SER A 171 -13.96 3.22 -11.70
CA SER A 171 -15.15 3.47 -12.53
C SER A 171 -16.19 4.32 -11.80
N LEU A 172 -16.46 4.03 -10.52
CA LEU A 172 -17.35 4.83 -9.68
C LEU A 172 -16.77 6.23 -9.42
N VAL A 173 -15.46 6.34 -9.20
CA VAL A 173 -14.77 7.63 -9.03
C VAL A 173 -14.87 8.49 -10.29
N ALA A 174 -14.70 7.91 -11.48
CA ALA A 174 -14.87 8.62 -12.75
C ALA A 174 -16.27 9.22 -12.87
N LEU A 175 -17.31 8.42 -12.61
CA LEU A 175 -18.70 8.88 -12.59
C LEU A 175 -18.92 10.00 -11.57
N SER A 176 -18.28 9.91 -10.42
CA SER A 176 -18.37 10.91 -9.37
C SER A 176 -17.70 12.25 -9.73
N LEU A 177 -16.81 12.25 -10.72
CA LEU A 177 -16.13 13.40 -11.29
C LEU A 177 -16.78 13.86 -12.61
N ASP A 178 -18.02 13.45 -12.86
CA ASP A 178 -18.77 13.73 -14.09
C ASP A 178 -18.04 13.27 -15.37
N LYS A 179 -17.30 12.16 -15.27
CA LYS A 179 -16.63 11.50 -16.41
C LYS A 179 -17.30 10.17 -16.77
N PRO A 180 -17.12 9.69 -18.01
CA PRO A 180 -17.52 8.34 -18.39
C PRO A 180 -16.94 7.27 -17.45
N ALA A 181 -17.70 6.21 -17.20
CA ALA A 181 -17.31 5.12 -16.29
C ALA A 181 -15.99 4.42 -16.68
N ASP A 182 -15.60 4.53 -17.95
CA ASP A 182 -14.40 3.95 -18.54
C ASP A 182 -13.23 4.94 -18.66
N PHE A 183 -13.34 6.15 -18.08
CA PHE A 183 -12.32 7.20 -18.15
C PHE A 183 -10.91 6.72 -17.71
N PHE A 184 -10.85 5.86 -16.70
CA PHE A 184 -9.58 5.30 -16.19
C PHE A 184 -9.15 4.00 -16.88
N SER A 185 -9.80 3.55 -17.96
CA SER A 185 -9.45 2.27 -18.60
C SER A 185 -8.00 2.20 -19.05
N ALA A 186 -7.45 3.32 -19.54
CA ALA A 186 -6.04 3.41 -19.94
C ALA A 186 -5.05 3.33 -18.75
N TYR A 187 -5.51 3.55 -17.52
CA TYR A 187 -4.70 3.46 -16.30
C TYR A 187 -4.60 2.00 -15.84
N LEU A 188 -5.57 1.16 -16.21
CA LEU A 188 -5.62 -0.26 -15.87
C LEU A 188 -4.70 -1.09 -16.78
N THR A 189 -4.47 -0.64 -18.01
CA THR A 189 -3.56 -1.29 -18.96
C THR A 189 -2.16 -1.31 -18.39
N ASP A 190 -1.54 -2.51 -18.38
CA ASP A 190 -0.14 -2.66 -18.01
C ASP A 190 0.18 -2.05 -16.63
N SER A 191 -0.80 -2.10 -15.72
CA SER A 191 -0.74 -1.48 -14.40
C SER A 191 0.45 -2.00 -13.57
N LEU A 192 1.17 -1.08 -12.94
CA LEU A 192 2.30 -1.36 -12.06
C LEU A 192 1.89 -1.57 -10.60
N SER A 193 0.64 -1.98 -10.36
CA SER A 193 0.10 -2.21 -9.02
C SER A 193 0.97 -3.18 -8.21
N THR A 194 1.00 -2.98 -6.90
CA THR A 194 1.85 -3.76 -5.99
C THR A 194 1.03 -4.20 -4.78
N LEU A 195 0.99 -5.51 -4.54
CA LEU A 195 0.52 -6.09 -3.28
C LEU A 195 1.72 -6.33 -2.38
N ARG A 196 1.66 -5.85 -1.15
CA ARG A 196 2.73 -6.00 -0.16
C ARG A 196 2.21 -6.70 1.09
N LEU A 197 2.86 -7.78 1.48
CA LEU A 197 2.73 -8.36 2.81
C LEU A 197 3.71 -7.60 3.71
N LEU A 198 3.25 -7.06 4.84
CA LEU A 198 4.08 -6.38 5.82
C LEU A 198 3.96 -7.05 7.17
N HIS A 199 5.11 -7.25 7.81
CA HIS A 199 5.22 -7.76 9.16
C HIS A 199 6.03 -6.80 10.01
N TYR A 200 5.43 -6.40 11.12
CA TYR A 200 5.99 -5.52 12.13
C TYR A 200 6.16 -6.34 13.40
N PRO A 201 7.38 -6.86 13.66
CA PRO A 201 7.63 -7.67 14.84
C PRO A 201 7.27 -6.92 16.13
N PRO A 202 6.90 -7.63 17.20
CA PRO A 202 6.69 -7.00 18.49
C PRO A 202 7.96 -6.28 18.94
N SER A 203 7.81 -5.12 19.59
CA SER A 203 8.97 -4.43 20.18
C SER A 203 9.62 -5.32 21.23
N THR A 204 10.89 -5.66 21.02
CA THR A 204 11.73 -6.27 22.06
C THR A 204 12.10 -5.18 23.07
N ASP A 205 11.93 -5.48 24.36
CA ASP A 205 12.16 -4.53 25.48
C ASP A 205 13.65 -4.14 25.67
N ASP A 206 14.52 -4.40 24.70
CA ASP A 206 15.98 -4.41 24.88
C ASP A 206 16.70 -3.19 24.29
N THR A 207 16.06 -2.02 24.29
CA THR A 207 16.74 -0.76 23.97
C THR A 207 16.76 0.15 25.19
N SER A 208 17.89 0.10 25.91
CA SER A 208 18.32 1.04 26.95
C SER A 208 18.60 2.46 26.43
N THR A 209 18.08 2.83 25.26
CA THR A 209 18.22 4.15 24.67
C THR A 209 16.91 4.91 24.86
N PRO A 210 16.89 5.98 25.68
CA PRO A 210 15.71 6.82 25.78
C PRO A 210 15.38 7.39 24.39
N PRO A 211 14.09 7.45 24.00
CA PRO A 211 13.71 8.04 22.72
C PRO A 211 14.26 9.48 22.64
N PRO A 212 14.76 9.92 21.47
CA PRO A 212 15.08 11.32 21.28
C PRO A 212 13.84 12.14 21.62
N VAL A 213 14.04 13.27 22.30
CA VAL A 213 12.98 14.19 22.73
C VAL A 213 12.35 14.84 21.51
N LEU A 214 11.53 14.08 20.79
CA LEU A 214 10.57 14.59 19.83
C LEU A 214 9.29 14.95 20.59
N SER A 215 8.61 15.98 20.12
CA SER A 215 7.43 16.58 20.74
C SER A 215 6.20 15.66 20.86
N ASP A 216 6.29 14.40 20.42
CA ASP A 216 5.28 13.37 20.56
C ASP A 216 5.95 12.09 21.11
N PRO A 217 5.68 11.65 22.35
CA PRO A 217 6.37 10.52 23.02
C PRO A 217 6.02 9.14 22.44
N VAL A 218 5.45 9.09 21.24
CA VAL A 218 4.87 7.89 20.63
C VAL A 218 5.88 7.23 19.71
N LYS A 219 6.24 5.98 20.03
CA LYS A 219 7.02 5.14 19.12
C LYS A 219 6.19 4.82 17.89
N LEU A 220 6.70 5.16 16.71
CA LEU A 220 6.07 4.86 15.43
C LEU A 220 6.71 3.62 14.81
N SER A 221 5.91 2.91 14.01
CA SER A 221 6.35 1.86 13.08
C SER A 221 6.31 2.35 11.63
N CYS A 222 5.60 3.45 11.37
CA CYS A 222 5.63 4.16 10.10
C CYS A 222 5.40 5.65 10.37
N THR A 223 6.32 6.48 9.88
CA THR A 223 6.29 7.93 10.06
C THR A 223 5.12 8.57 9.29
N PRO A 224 4.67 9.77 9.69
CA PRO A 224 3.66 10.53 8.95
C PRO A 224 4.02 10.68 7.46
N HIS A 225 3.11 10.28 6.57
CA HIS A 225 3.28 10.43 5.12
C HIS A 225 1.92 10.45 4.39
N THR A 226 1.93 10.87 3.12
CA THR A 226 0.89 10.59 2.14
C THR A 226 1.35 9.48 1.21
N ASP A 227 0.40 8.68 0.71
CA ASP A 227 0.70 7.75 -0.37
C ASP A 227 0.93 8.54 -1.66
N SER A 228 1.93 8.17 -2.46
CA SER A 228 2.22 8.90 -3.70
C SER A 228 1.35 8.47 -4.88
N GLY A 229 0.72 7.31 -4.80
CA GLY A 229 0.03 6.64 -5.91
C GLY A 229 -1.40 7.12 -6.15
N MET A 230 -2.18 6.28 -6.83
CA MET A 230 -3.58 6.56 -7.13
C MET A 230 -4.52 6.15 -5.98
N LEU A 231 -4.53 4.87 -5.62
CA LEU A 231 -5.49 4.28 -4.70
C LEU A 231 -4.79 3.18 -3.89
N THR A 232 -5.03 3.15 -2.59
CA THR A 232 -4.54 2.11 -1.69
C THR A 232 -5.72 1.36 -1.09
N LEU A 233 -5.67 0.02 -1.14
CA LEU A 233 -6.58 -0.89 -0.44
C LEU A 233 -5.77 -1.66 0.61
N LEU A 234 -6.14 -1.52 1.88
CA LEU A 234 -5.35 -2.00 3.00
C LEU A 234 -6.16 -2.99 3.84
N HIS A 235 -5.68 -4.23 3.90
CA HIS A 235 -6.05 -5.13 5.00
C HIS A 235 -5.20 -4.81 6.23
N GLN A 236 -5.83 -4.49 7.35
CA GLN A 236 -5.18 -4.34 8.65
C GLN A 236 -5.72 -5.37 9.64
N ASP A 237 -4.83 -5.86 10.51
CA ASP A 237 -5.19 -6.82 11.56
C ASP A 237 -5.78 -6.11 12.80
N SER A 238 -6.12 -6.92 13.81
CA SER A 238 -6.65 -6.46 15.10
C SER A 238 -5.62 -5.81 16.01
N THR A 239 -4.32 -5.82 15.66
CA THR A 239 -3.26 -5.16 16.43
C THR A 239 -3.41 -3.63 16.38
N GLY A 240 -3.96 -3.11 15.28
CA GLY A 240 -4.24 -1.68 15.10
C GLY A 240 -2.99 -0.83 14.86
N GLY A 241 -3.06 0.43 15.27
CA GLY A 241 -1.94 1.39 15.21
C GLY A 241 -2.01 2.40 14.07
N LEU A 242 -2.85 2.19 13.05
CA LEU A 242 -3.07 3.18 11.99
C LEU A 242 -3.76 4.42 12.56
N GLU A 243 -3.21 5.60 12.27
CA GLU A 243 -3.79 6.90 12.59
C GLU A 243 -3.81 7.79 11.34
N VAL A 244 -4.90 8.52 11.15
CA VAL A 244 -5.13 9.43 10.02
C VAL A 244 -5.26 10.85 10.56
N GLN A 245 -4.59 11.82 9.94
CA GLN A 245 -4.62 13.21 10.39
C GLN A 245 -5.84 13.94 9.79
N ASP A 246 -6.65 14.58 10.63
CA ASP A 246 -7.76 15.42 10.17
C ASP A 246 -7.31 16.85 9.83
N SER A 247 -8.23 17.69 9.33
CA SER A 247 -7.89 19.07 8.93
C SER A 247 -7.52 20.00 10.09
N SER A 248 -7.73 19.60 11.35
CA SER A 248 -7.24 20.31 12.54
C SER A 248 -5.81 19.95 12.92
N GLY A 249 -5.22 18.95 12.24
CA GLY A 249 -3.91 18.39 12.56
C GLY A 249 -3.97 17.26 13.61
N LYS A 250 -5.17 16.87 14.06
CA LYS A 250 -5.36 15.81 15.06
C LYS A 250 -5.22 14.43 14.42
N TRP A 251 -4.47 13.55 15.07
CA TRP A 251 -4.39 12.14 14.71
C TRP A 251 -5.62 11.38 15.21
N VAL A 252 -6.38 10.80 14.28
CA VAL A 252 -7.59 10.02 14.53
C VAL A 252 -7.27 8.53 14.33
N PRO A 253 -7.48 7.67 15.34
CA PRO A 253 -7.26 6.24 15.20
C PRO A 253 -8.20 5.61 14.16
N ALA A 254 -7.66 4.69 13.37
CA ALA A 254 -8.40 3.83 12.45
C ALA A 254 -8.41 2.40 13.01
N PRO A 255 -9.29 2.08 13.99
CA PRO A 255 -9.31 0.76 14.63
C PRO A 255 -9.62 -0.36 13.64
N TYR A 256 -9.33 -1.59 14.04
CA TYR A 256 -9.69 -2.75 13.23
C TYR A 256 -11.21 -2.89 13.12
N VAL A 257 -11.71 -3.00 11.89
CA VAL A 257 -13.09 -3.38 11.58
C VAL A 257 -13.03 -4.74 10.86
N PRO A 258 -13.64 -5.80 11.42
CA PRO A 258 -13.58 -7.14 10.86
C PRO A 258 -14.02 -7.21 9.39
N GLU A 259 -13.27 -7.96 8.58
CA GLU A 259 -13.52 -8.18 7.15
C GLU A 259 -13.66 -6.90 6.30
N SER A 260 -13.13 -5.77 6.77
CA SER A 260 -13.11 -4.51 6.01
C SER A 260 -11.75 -4.24 5.37
N LEU A 261 -11.77 -3.51 4.26
CA LEU A 261 -10.58 -2.84 3.73
C LEU A 261 -10.56 -1.39 4.22
N VAL A 262 -9.41 -0.87 4.60
CA VAL A 262 -9.21 0.57 4.62
C VAL A 262 -8.88 1.02 3.19
N VAL A 263 -9.53 2.07 2.70
CA VAL A 263 -9.24 2.68 1.41
C VAL A 263 -8.79 4.12 1.58
N ASN A 264 -7.80 4.52 0.79
CA ASN A 264 -7.39 5.91 0.66
C ASN A 264 -6.86 6.22 -0.74
N ILE A 265 -6.82 7.51 -1.07
CA ILE A 265 -6.19 7.99 -2.31
C ILE A 265 -4.85 8.64 -2.01
N GLY A 266 -3.95 8.58 -3.00
CA GLY A 266 -2.64 9.20 -2.93
C GLY A 266 -2.55 10.52 -3.69
N ASP A 267 -1.36 11.13 -3.66
CA ASP A 267 -1.06 12.43 -4.25
C ASP A 267 -1.39 12.47 -5.75
N LEU A 268 -1.16 11.38 -6.48
CA LEU A 268 -1.43 11.31 -7.91
C LEU A 268 -2.92 11.43 -8.21
N MET A 269 -3.77 10.71 -7.46
CA MET A 269 -5.22 10.83 -7.63
C MET A 269 -5.75 12.20 -7.18
N ALA A 270 -5.16 12.80 -6.15
CA ALA A 270 -5.51 14.17 -5.76
C ALA A 270 -5.25 15.15 -6.92
N GLN A 271 -4.12 15.02 -7.62
CA GLN A 271 -3.81 15.81 -8.82
C GLN A 271 -4.77 15.51 -9.99
N VAL A 272 -4.99 14.22 -10.27
CA VAL A 272 -5.91 13.77 -11.33
C VAL A 272 -7.32 14.30 -11.11
N SER A 273 -7.80 14.34 -9.87
CA SER A 273 -9.11 14.89 -9.52
C SER A 273 -9.22 16.41 -9.65
N GLY A 274 -8.18 17.12 -10.11
CA GLY A 274 -8.14 18.58 -10.16
C GLY A 274 -8.11 19.23 -8.77
N GLY A 275 -7.59 18.53 -7.75
CA GLY A 275 -7.57 18.99 -6.36
C GLY A 275 -8.90 18.85 -5.63
N ARG A 276 -9.87 18.12 -6.19
CA ARG A 276 -11.16 17.85 -5.53
C ARG A 276 -11.00 16.84 -4.39
N PHE A 277 -10.10 15.88 -4.55
CA PHE A 277 -9.80 14.86 -3.54
C PHE A 277 -8.57 15.20 -2.70
N VAL A 278 -8.51 14.62 -1.50
CA VAL A 278 -7.47 14.88 -0.50
C VAL A 278 -6.66 13.61 -0.23
N ALA A 279 -5.36 13.65 -0.59
CA ALA A 279 -4.39 12.68 -0.09
C ALA A 279 -4.09 13.02 1.38
N THR A 280 -4.51 12.15 2.29
CA THR A 280 -4.51 12.48 3.73
C THR A 280 -3.31 11.86 4.44
N MET A 281 -2.65 12.65 5.29
CA MET A 281 -1.51 12.22 6.08
C MET A 281 -1.91 11.09 7.02
N HIS A 282 -1.14 10.02 7.05
CA HIS A 282 -1.36 8.89 7.94
C HIS A 282 -0.03 8.38 8.51
N ARG A 283 -0.10 7.69 9.65
CA ARG A 283 1.04 7.09 10.36
C ARG A 283 0.65 5.79 11.01
N VAL A 284 1.64 4.98 11.42
CA VAL A 284 1.39 3.75 12.18
C VAL A 284 2.15 3.80 13.49
N ARG A 285 1.44 3.69 14.60
CA ARG A 285 2.02 3.52 15.94
C ARG A 285 2.62 2.13 16.07
N ALA A 286 3.73 2.05 16.80
CA ALA A 286 4.29 0.77 17.20
C ALA A 286 3.33 0.03 18.14
N PRO A 287 3.22 -1.30 18.04
CA PRO A 287 2.50 -2.09 19.02
C PRO A 287 3.04 -1.81 20.44
N PRO A 288 2.19 -1.72 21.48
CA PRO A 288 2.65 -1.52 22.85
C PRO A 288 3.61 -2.64 23.29
N SER A 289 4.59 -2.30 24.12
CA SER A 289 5.49 -3.31 24.68
C SER A 289 4.75 -4.27 25.62
N ARG A 290 5.26 -5.50 25.76
CA ARG A 290 4.71 -6.53 26.66
C ARG A 290 4.65 -6.05 28.12
N THR A 291 5.60 -5.23 28.55
CA THR A 291 5.69 -4.67 29.91
C THR A 291 4.64 -3.60 30.20
N SER A 292 4.31 -2.74 29.23
CA SER A 292 3.35 -1.64 29.39
C SER A 292 1.91 -2.12 29.64
N ARG A 293 1.57 -3.35 29.24
CA ARG A 293 0.22 -3.91 29.36
C ARG A 293 -0.04 -4.77 30.59
N LYS A 294 1.00 -5.28 31.28
CA LYS A 294 0.82 -5.93 32.60
C LYS A 294 0.20 -5.00 33.65
N GLN A 295 0.23 -3.69 33.40
CA GLN A 295 -0.39 -2.68 34.26
C GLN A 295 -1.81 -2.28 33.82
N GLN A 296 -2.30 -2.66 32.63
CA GLN A 296 -3.55 -2.09 32.07
C GLN A 296 -4.73 -3.05 31.86
N GLN A 297 -4.59 -4.39 31.81
CA GLN A 297 -5.77 -5.26 31.68
C GLN A 297 -5.53 -6.71 32.13
N GLN A 298 -6.28 -7.12 33.16
CA GLN A 298 -6.67 -8.51 33.45
C GLN A 298 -8.06 -8.68 32.83
N GLN A 299 -8.23 -9.65 31.90
CA GLN A 299 -9.48 -10.14 31.24
C GLN A 299 -9.52 -9.97 29.70
N GLN A 300 -8.83 -10.86 28.96
CA GLN A 300 -9.26 -11.50 27.70
C GLN A 300 -8.09 -12.35 27.14
N GLU A 301 -7.88 -13.56 27.66
CA GLU A 301 -6.55 -14.19 27.59
C GLU A 301 -6.24 -15.08 26.37
N ASP A 302 -7.18 -15.60 25.58
CA ASP A 302 -6.77 -16.66 24.63
C ASP A 302 -6.58 -16.23 23.14
N LYS A 303 -7.26 -15.17 22.66
CA LYS A 303 -7.17 -14.75 21.24
C LYS A 303 -6.17 -13.61 21.00
N GLU A 304 -5.94 -12.76 21.99
CA GLU A 304 -4.94 -11.70 21.90
C GLU A 304 -3.51 -12.27 22.00
N GLU A 305 -3.32 -13.40 22.68
CA GLU A 305 -1.99 -13.98 22.95
C GLU A 305 -1.26 -14.46 21.68
N GLU A 306 -1.98 -15.00 20.69
CA GLU A 306 -1.43 -15.39 19.39
C GLU A 306 -1.03 -14.18 18.53
N ALA A 307 -1.86 -13.13 18.46
CA ALA A 307 -1.51 -11.89 17.77
C ALA A 307 -0.28 -11.19 18.42
N LEU A 308 -0.18 -11.27 19.75
CA LEU A 308 0.94 -10.76 20.54
C LEU A 308 2.25 -11.55 20.35
N LYS A 309 2.19 -12.76 19.80
CA LYS A 309 3.38 -13.57 19.51
C LYS A 309 4.08 -13.09 18.24
N PHE A 310 3.31 -12.70 17.23
CA PHE A 310 3.84 -12.33 15.92
C PHE A 310 3.89 -10.82 15.69
N GLY A 311 3.19 -9.99 16.47
CA GLY A 311 3.18 -8.55 16.25
C GLY A 311 2.10 -8.16 15.23
N ARG A 312 2.35 -7.10 14.44
CA ARG A 312 1.34 -6.56 13.52
C ARG A 312 1.59 -7.04 12.10
N PHE A 313 0.52 -7.47 11.42
CA PHE A 313 0.50 -7.66 9.98
C PHE A 313 -0.35 -6.60 9.29
N SER A 314 0.07 -6.20 8.10
CA SER A 314 -0.80 -5.45 7.20
C SER A 314 -0.51 -5.80 5.76
N VAL A 315 -1.54 -5.78 4.92
CA VAL A 315 -1.43 -6.14 3.51
C VAL A 315 -1.99 -5.00 2.65
N PRO A 316 -1.20 -3.96 2.35
CA PRO A 316 -1.59 -2.92 1.40
C PRO A 316 -1.45 -3.40 -0.05
N PHE A 317 -2.42 -3.02 -0.85
CA PHE A 317 -2.42 -3.07 -2.30
C PHE A 317 -2.43 -1.66 -2.84
N PHE A 318 -1.37 -1.29 -3.53
CA PHE A 318 -1.22 0.01 -4.17
C PHE A 318 -1.61 -0.15 -5.64
N PHE A 319 -2.75 0.44 -6.02
CA PHE A 319 -3.10 0.55 -7.42
C PHE A 319 -2.28 1.65 -8.07
N GLU A 320 -1.57 1.31 -9.15
CA GLU A 320 -0.73 2.25 -9.89
C GLU A 320 -0.93 2.11 -11.41
N PRO A 321 -0.87 3.23 -12.17
CA PRO A 321 -0.97 3.18 -13.62
C PRO A 321 0.16 2.38 -14.26
N GLY A 322 0.00 2.04 -15.54
CA GLY A 322 1.07 1.43 -16.31
C GLY A 322 2.21 2.40 -16.63
N GLU A 323 3.39 1.85 -16.93
CA GLU A 323 4.61 2.65 -17.19
C GLU A 323 4.39 3.75 -18.23
N ASN A 324 3.74 3.41 -19.34
CA ASN A 324 3.49 4.31 -20.46
C ASN A 324 2.19 5.11 -20.33
N CYS A 325 1.51 5.02 -19.19
CA CYS A 325 0.23 5.68 -18.99
C CYS A 325 0.41 7.20 -18.91
N LEU A 326 -0.36 7.94 -19.72
CA LEU A 326 -0.48 9.39 -19.61
C LEU A 326 -1.46 9.74 -18.49
N VAL A 327 -0.91 10.23 -17.38
CA VAL A 327 -1.67 10.69 -16.23
C VAL A 327 -1.94 12.18 -16.36
N GLN A 328 -3.21 12.58 -16.25
CA GLN A 328 -3.64 13.97 -16.41
C GLN A 328 -4.86 14.29 -15.55
N SER A 329 -5.05 15.58 -15.27
CA SER A 329 -6.26 16.06 -14.59
C SER A 329 -7.51 15.71 -15.38
N VAL A 330 -8.60 15.39 -14.69
CA VAL A 330 -9.94 15.25 -15.27
C VAL A 330 -10.41 16.54 -15.96
N ASP A 331 -9.85 17.68 -15.61
CA ASP A 331 -10.17 18.97 -16.23
C ASP A 331 -9.27 19.31 -17.43
N ALA A 332 -8.38 18.40 -17.84
CA ALA A 332 -7.57 18.60 -19.02
C ALA A 332 -8.46 18.72 -20.28
N ASP A 333 -8.23 19.77 -21.06
CA ASP A 333 -8.84 20.02 -22.35
C ASP A 333 -7.77 20.08 -23.46
N GLU A 334 -8.20 20.17 -24.72
CA GLU A 334 -7.31 20.25 -25.88
C GLU A 334 -6.32 21.44 -25.81
N SER A 335 -6.61 22.46 -24.99
CA SER A 335 -5.74 23.62 -24.79
C SER A 335 -4.68 23.44 -23.67
N ASN A 336 -4.83 22.43 -22.81
CA ASN A 336 -3.96 22.15 -21.65
C ASN A 336 -3.31 20.75 -21.68
N VAL A 337 -3.37 20.01 -22.79
CA VAL A 337 -2.78 18.66 -22.96
C VAL A 337 -1.30 18.58 -22.55
N ASN A 338 -0.56 19.69 -22.67
CA ASN A 338 0.86 19.79 -22.28
C ASN A 338 1.13 19.71 -20.76
N LYS A 339 0.14 19.41 -19.90
CA LYS A 339 0.32 19.25 -18.44
C LYS A 339 0.25 17.81 -17.94
N GLY A 340 -0.01 16.82 -18.80
CA GLY A 340 0.03 15.41 -18.41
C GLY A 340 1.45 14.91 -18.15
N ILE A 341 1.58 13.87 -17.32
CA ILE A 341 2.86 13.19 -17.06
C ILE A 341 2.78 11.74 -17.52
N ILE A 342 3.88 11.21 -18.06
CA ILE A 342 4.01 9.77 -18.27
C ILE A 342 4.38 9.16 -16.91
N TYR A 343 3.58 8.19 -16.44
CA TYR A 343 3.71 7.67 -15.08
C TYR A 343 5.10 7.05 -14.81
N GLY A 344 5.64 6.28 -15.75
CA GLY A 344 6.97 5.70 -15.64
C GLY A 344 8.09 6.73 -15.52
N ASP A 345 8.00 7.83 -16.27
CA ASP A 345 8.98 8.92 -16.19
C ASP A 345 8.89 9.67 -14.86
N HIS A 346 7.68 9.88 -14.35
CA HIS A 346 7.45 10.45 -13.03
C HIS A 346 8.08 9.59 -11.93
N VAL A 347 7.84 8.28 -11.98
CA VAL A 347 8.40 7.30 -11.04
C VAL A 347 9.93 7.31 -11.11
N ARG A 348 10.53 7.30 -12.30
CA ARG A 348 11.99 7.40 -12.52
C ARG A 348 12.60 8.70 -12.00
N ALA A 349 11.98 9.84 -12.30
CA ALA A 349 12.46 11.14 -11.84
C ALA A 349 12.47 11.23 -10.31
N LYS A 350 11.46 10.64 -9.65
CA LYS A 350 11.42 10.54 -8.20
C LYS A 350 12.57 9.70 -7.64
N MET A 351 12.98 8.62 -8.33
CA MET A 351 14.14 7.78 -7.92
C MET A 351 15.44 8.56 -7.86
N ASN A 352 15.69 9.40 -8.86
CA ASN A 352 16.95 10.14 -9.01
C ASN A 352 17.18 11.18 -7.91
N THR A 353 16.16 11.51 -7.10
CA THR A 353 16.28 12.46 -5.99
C THR A 353 16.91 11.85 -4.73
N PHE A 354 16.97 10.52 -4.63
CA PHE A 354 17.51 9.81 -3.47
C PHE A 354 19.03 9.64 -3.58
N VAL A 355 19.74 9.89 -2.47
CA VAL A 355 21.22 9.96 -2.40
C VAL A 355 21.90 8.67 -2.85
N GLU A 356 21.26 7.53 -2.61
CA GLU A 356 21.75 6.19 -2.99
C GLU A 356 21.84 5.96 -4.52
N TYR A 357 21.29 6.85 -5.34
CA TYR A 357 21.17 6.67 -6.80
C TYR A 357 21.72 7.83 -7.64
N ARG A 358 22.47 8.78 -7.04
CA ARG A 358 23.21 9.76 -7.83
C ARG A 358 24.37 9.05 -8.53
N GLU A 359 24.47 9.15 -9.85
CA GLU A 359 25.53 8.51 -10.67
C GLU A 359 26.96 8.88 -10.20
N ASP A 360 27.12 9.99 -9.47
CA ASP A 360 28.40 10.47 -8.92
C ASP A 360 28.85 9.75 -7.62
N SER A 361 28.04 8.85 -7.06
CA SER A 361 28.34 8.17 -5.77
C SER A 361 29.44 7.10 -5.89
N LEU A 362 29.78 6.67 -7.10
CA LEU A 362 30.79 5.63 -7.36
C LEU A 362 32.24 6.16 -7.43
N LEU A 363 32.47 7.45 -7.16
CA LEU A 363 33.82 8.06 -7.20
C LEU A 363 34.50 8.21 -5.82
N PHE A 364 33.89 7.74 -4.73
CA PHE A 364 34.50 7.82 -3.39
C PHE A 364 34.49 6.50 -2.62
N VAL A 365 35.07 5.44 -3.21
CA VAL A 365 35.79 4.42 -2.45
C VAL A 365 37.00 4.00 -3.28
N ALA A 366 38.14 4.66 -3.03
CA ALA A 366 39.46 4.24 -3.48
C ALA A 366 40.08 3.28 -2.46
#